data_AF-A0A521UC28-F1
#
_entry.id   AF-A0A521UC28-F1
#
_cell.length_a   1.000
_cell.length_b   1.000
_cell.length_c   1.000
_cell.angle_alpha   90.00
_cell.angle_beta   90.00
_cell.angle_gamma   90.00
#
_symmetry.space_group_name_H-M   'P 1'
#
loop_
_entity.id
_entity.type
_entity.pdbx_description
1 polymer ?
#
loop_
_entity_poly.entity_id
_entity_poly.type
_entity_poly.pdbx_seq_one_letter_code
_entity_poly.pdbx_strand_id
1 'polypeptide(L)'
;MNPPKPPPPALMTQRILWLALLTSNFLYVGVLFYLRANRGGQSLPAIDPTLAPAFAVVALGVSAASLLLPRRLYASFAASAPIEIRDGVKEDPMGALQGFRRPAPSERLFADADAARRAALLRNQSPFIVGMALAESVSLLGFVLGFLGAGEAIFLPFFAVGIALQATRFPTMVAIERAFEAAHGAKFFSGHTSGAPD
;
A
#
# COMPACT_ATOMS: atom_id res chain seq x y z
N MET A 1 21.22 -14.70 -20.89
CA MET A 1 20.67 -13.96 -19.73
C MET A 1 19.31 -13.44 -20.14
N ASN A 2 18.23 -14.04 -19.65
CA ASN A 2 16.89 -13.61 -20.04
C ASN A 2 16.58 -12.24 -19.42
N PRO A 3 16.03 -11.29 -20.20
CA PRO A 3 15.66 -9.99 -19.66
C PRO A 3 14.58 -10.15 -18.57
N PRO A 4 14.57 -9.30 -17.53
CA PRO A 4 13.55 -9.36 -16.49
C PRO A 4 12.16 -9.15 -17.12
N LYS A 5 11.22 -10.05 -16.80
CA LYS A 5 9.84 -9.95 -17.28
C LYS A 5 9.24 -8.61 -16.83
N PRO A 6 8.58 -7.84 -17.71
CA PRO A 6 7.96 -6.58 -17.32
C PRO A 6 6.89 -6.83 -16.25
N PRO A 7 6.70 -5.90 -15.31
CA PRO A 7 5.68 -6.07 -14.28
C PRO A 7 4.27 -6.07 -14.91
N PRO A 8 3.30 -6.74 -14.27
CA PRO A 8 1.94 -6.79 -14.78
C PRO A 8 1.33 -5.39 -14.93
N PRO A 9 0.47 -5.14 -15.94
CA PRO A 9 -0.15 -3.83 -16.18
C PRO A 9 -0.84 -3.25 -14.94
N ALA A 10 -1.57 -4.07 -14.18
CA ALA A 10 -2.28 -3.63 -12.97
C ALA A 10 -1.34 -3.11 -11.87
N LEU A 11 -0.13 -3.69 -11.74
CA LEU A 11 0.88 -3.21 -10.81
C LEU A 11 1.46 -1.87 -11.27
N MET A 12 1.69 -1.71 -12.58
CA MET A 12 2.12 -0.43 -13.13
C MET A 12 1.08 0.67 -12.93
N THR A 13 -0.21 0.37 -13.12
CA THR A 13 -1.29 1.31 -12.81
C THR A 13 -1.24 1.76 -11.34
N GLN A 14 -1.10 0.83 -10.39
CA GLN A 14 -0.98 1.19 -8.97
C GLN A 14 0.25 2.08 -8.69
N ARG A 15 1.39 1.81 -9.33
CA ARG A 15 2.61 2.62 -9.19
C ARG A 15 2.46 4.03 -9.76
N ILE A 16 1.79 4.16 -10.90
CA ILE A 16 1.49 5.46 -11.52
C ILE A 16 0.56 6.26 -10.60
N LEU A 17 -0.52 5.64 -10.11
CA LEU A 17 -1.45 6.26 -9.17
C LEU A 17 -0.75 6.67 -7.88
N TRP A 18 0.11 5.80 -7.34
CA TRP A 18 0.93 6.10 -6.17
C TRP A 18 1.78 7.35 -6.38
N LEU A 19 2.51 7.40 -7.49
CA LEU A 19 3.40 8.52 -7.79
C LEU A 19 2.62 9.82 -8.02
N ALA A 20 1.48 9.75 -8.73
CA ALA A 20 0.62 10.89 -8.98
C ALA A 20 0.09 11.51 -7.67
N LEU A 21 -0.45 10.67 -6.77
CA LEU A 21 -0.95 11.11 -5.46
C LEU A 21 0.16 11.52 -4.49
N LEU A 22 1.38 10.99 -4.65
CA LEU A 22 2.53 11.48 -3.89
C LEU A 22 2.95 12.86 -4.38
N THR A 23 2.97 13.06 -5.69
CA THR A 23 3.38 14.31 -6.34
C THR A 23 2.37 15.44 -6.06
N SER A 24 1.07 15.14 -5.99
CA SER A 24 0.04 16.13 -5.65
C SER A 24 0.30 16.82 -4.31
N ASN A 25 0.86 16.12 -3.32
CA ASN A 25 1.23 16.72 -2.03
C ASN A 25 2.24 17.87 -2.18
N PHE A 26 3.25 17.68 -3.04
CA PHE A 26 4.24 18.73 -3.32
C PHE A 26 3.62 19.89 -4.07
N LEU A 27 2.66 19.62 -4.96
CA LEU A 27 1.88 20.67 -5.63
C LEU A 27 1.09 21.50 -4.60
N TYR A 28 0.41 20.87 -3.65
CA TYR A 28 -0.33 21.58 -2.59
C TYR A 28 0.57 22.48 -1.75
N VAL A 29 1.74 21.98 -1.35
CA VAL A 29 2.74 22.77 -0.62
C VAL A 29 3.22 23.94 -1.49
N GLY A 30 3.57 23.69 -2.75
CA GLY A 30 4.00 24.72 -3.69
C GLY A 30 2.94 25.81 -3.91
N VAL A 31 1.66 25.43 -4.01
CA VAL A 31 0.54 26.37 -4.10
C VAL A 31 0.45 27.24 -2.85
N LEU A 32 0.59 26.67 -1.65
CA LEU A 32 0.58 27.46 -0.40
C LEU A 32 1.73 28.47 -0.35
N PHE A 33 2.95 28.06 -0.71
CA PHE A 33 4.09 28.97 -0.75
C PHE A 33 3.92 30.06 -1.80
N TYR A 34 3.42 29.71 -2.99
CA TYR A 34 3.11 30.68 -4.03
C TYR A 34 2.06 31.70 -3.57
N LEU A 35 0.96 31.24 -2.97
CA LEU A 35 -0.09 32.14 -2.44
C LEU A 35 0.44 33.06 -1.35
N ARG A 36 1.34 32.58 -0.49
CA ARG A 36 1.97 33.40 0.56
C ARG A 36 2.91 34.45 -0.01
N ALA A 37 3.77 34.08 -0.95
CA ALA A 37 4.72 34.99 -1.58
C ALA A 37 4.01 36.15 -2.30
N ASN A 38 2.84 35.89 -2.89
CA ASN A 38 2.09 36.87 -3.68
C ASN A 38 1.07 37.70 -2.87
N ARG A 39 0.96 37.53 -1.56
CA ARG A 39 -0.04 38.25 -0.72
C ARG A 39 0.34 39.70 -0.37
N GLY A 40 1.45 40.23 -0.87
CA GLY A 40 1.76 41.67 -0.82
C GLY A 40 1.78 42.29 0.58
N GLY A 41 2.15 41.54 1.62
CA GLY A 41 2.23 42.04 2.99
C GLY A 41 0.89 42.14 3.74
N GLN A 42 -0.22 41.63 3.18
CA GLN A 42 -1.48 41.52 3.92
C GLN A 42 -1.31 40.51 5.07
N SER A 43 -1.45 40.98 6.31
CA SER A 43 -1.50 40.12 7.48
C SER A 43 -2.75 39.25 7.42
N LEU A 44 -2.57 37.94 7.51
CA LEU A 44 -3.69 37.03 7.64
C LEU A 44 -4.35 37.24 9.01
N PRO A 45 -5.68 37.18 9.09
CA PRO A 45 -6.34 37.14 10.39
C PRO A 45 -5.75 35.97 11.18
N ALA A 46 -5.51 36.20 12.48
CA ALA A 46 -5.07 35.13 13.36
C ALA A 46 -6.09 33.99 13.29
N ILE A 47 -5.61 32.79 12.99
CA ILE A 47 -6.46 31.60 13.01
C ILE A 47 -6.98 31.38 14.44
N ASP A 48 -8.20 30.86 14.56
CA ASP A 48 -8.73 30.44 15.85
C ASP A 48 -7.80 29.39 16.47
N PRO A 49 -7.31 29.59 17.71
CA PRO A 49 -6.37 28.68 18.35
C PRO A 49 -6.93 27.27 18.56
N THR A 50 -8.25 27.08 18.49
CA THR A 50 -8.90 25.76 18.62
C THR A 50 -8.87 24.93 17.34
N LEU A 51 -8.67 25.54 16.17
CA LEU A 51 -8.71 24.83 14.89
C LEU A 51 -7.53 23.88 14.71
N ALA A 52 -6.31 24.34 15.01
CA ALA A 52 -5.11 23.51 14.88
C ALA A 52 -5.18 22.21 15.71
N PRO A 53 -5.51 22.23 17.02
CA PRO A 53 -5.64 21.00 17.80
C PRO A 53 -6.82 20.13 17.33
N ALA A 54 -7.95 20.72 16.92
CA ALA A 54 -9.07 19.95 16.36
C ALA A 54 -8.65 19.18 15.10
N PHE A 55 -7.95 19.84 14.18
CA PHE A 55 -7.44 19.22 12.96
C PHE A 55 -6.39 18.16 13.26
N ALA A 56 -5.54 18.38 14.27
CA ALA A 56 -4.56 17.38 14.71
C ALA A 56 -5.25 16.10 15.21
N VAL A 57 -6.31 16.22 16.03
CA VAL A 57 -7.08 15.05 16.50
C VAL A 57 -7.71 14.30 15.32
N VAL A 58 -8.31 15.01 14.38
CA VAL A 58 -8.89 14.40 13.16
C VAL A 58 -7.80 13.71 12.33
N ALA A 59 -6.66 14.37 12.12
CA ALA A 59 -5.53 13.82 11.39
C ALA A 59 -4.98 12.54 12.03
N LEU A 60 -4.93 12.45 13.35
CA LEU A 60 -4.54 11.23 14.06
C LEU A 60 -5.53 10.09 13.78
N GLY A 61 -6.83 10.36 13.87
CA GLY A 61 -7.88 9.38 13.58
C GLY A 61 -7.83 8.89 12.12
N VAL A 62 -7.69 9.82 11.18
CA VAL A 62 -7.54 9.53 9.75
C VAL A 62 -6.25 8.75 9.47
N SER A 63 -5.14 9.10 10.13
CA SER A 63 -3.85 8.40 9.99
C SER A 63 -3.99 6.94 10.44
N ALA A 64 -4.62 6.69 11.59
CA ALA A 64 -4.90 5.34 12.06
C ALA A 64 -5.82 4.58 11.10
N ALA A 65 -6.93 5.20 10.66
CA ALA A 65 -7.84 4.61 9.70
C ALA A 65 -7.15 4.25 8.37
N SER A 66 -6.25 5.13 7.89
CA SER A 66 -5.49 4.91 6.65
C SER A 66 -4.68 3.61 6.71
N LEU A 67 -4.16 3.24 7.89
CA LEU A 67 -3.31 2.06 8.07
C LEU A 67 -4.12 0.79 8.29
N LEU A 68 -5.21 0.90 9.05
CA LEU A 68 -6.00 -0.26 9.48
C LEU A 68 -7.04 -0.67 8.43
N LEU A 69 -7.73 0.30 7.82
CA LEU A 69 -8.85 0.02 6.93
C LEU A 69 -8.44 -0.72 5.65
N PRO A 70 -7.39 -0.30 4.91
CA PRO A 70 -6.95 -1.03 3.71
C PRO A 70 -6.54 -2.46 3.99
N ARG A 71 -5.89 -2.70 5.14
CA ARG A 71 -5.47 -4.06 5.54
C ARG A 71 -6.68 -4.96 5.79
N ARG A 72 -7.69 -4.45 6.49
CA ARG A 72 -8.94 -5.18 6.74
C ARG A 72 -9.73 -5.44 5.46
N LEU A 73 -9.87 -4.41 4.60
CA LEU A 73 -10.56 -4.54 3.32
C LEU A 73 -9.86 -5.55 2.41
N TYR A 74 -8.54 -5.48 2.30
CA TYR A 74 -7.79 -6.43 1.49
C TYR A 74 -7.90 -7.86 2.02
N ALA A 75 -7.75 -8.07 3.33
CA ALA A 75 -7.93 -9.40 3.91
C ALA A 75 -9.33 -9.98 3.61
N SER A 76 -10.38 -9.15 3.73
CA SER A 76 -11.74 -9.55 3.40
C SER A 76 -11.92 -9.88 1.91
N PHE A 77 -11.37 -9.07 1.01
CA PHE A 77 -11.49 -9.29 -0.43
C PHE A 77 -10.63 -10.45 -0.93
N ALA A 78 -9.47 -10.65 -0.32
CA ALA A 78 -8.61 -11.78 -0.60
C ALA A 78 -9.31 -13.07 -0.18
N ALA A 79 -9.84 -13.17 1.04
CA ALA A 79 -10.53 -14.36 1.53
C ALA A 79 -11.77 -14.74 0.70
N SER A 80 -12.38 -13.80 -0.01
CA SER A 80 -13.52 -14.04 -0.89
C SER A 80 -13.13 -14.43 -2.33
N ALA A 81 -11.83 -14.67 -2.61
CA ALA A 81 -11.39 -15.04 -3.94
C ALA A 81 -11.66 -16.53 -4.21
N PRO A 82 -12.38 -16.90 -5.29
CA PRO A 82 -12.54 -18.30 -5.67
C PRO A 82 -11.22 -18.77 -6.31
N ILE A 83 -10.30 -19.26 -5.49
CA ILE A 83 -9.01 -19.81 -5.93
C ILE A 83 -8.95 -21.28 -5.54
N GLU A 84 -8.63 -22.13 -6.52
CA GLU A 84 -8.35 -23.53 -6.28
C GLU A 84 -7.00 -23.68 -5.55
N ILE A 85 -7.02 -24.36 -4.41
CA ILE A 85 -5.84 -24.69 -3.61
C ILE A 85 -5.62 -26.19 -3.74
N ARG A 86 -4.39 -26.59 -4.05
CA ARG A 86 -3.94 -27.99 -4.11
C ARG A 86 -2.94 -28.26 -3.01
N ASP A 87 -3.01 -29.46 -2.46
CA ASP A 87 -1.99 -29.94 -1.53
C ASP A 87 -0.76 -30.37 -2.35
N GLY A 88 0.31 -29.60 -2.25
CA GLY A 88 1.62 -29.94 -2.80
C GLY A 88 2.41 -30.79 -1.82
N VAL A 89 3.12 -31.79 -2.32
CA VAL A 89 4.11 -32.52 -1.52
C VAL A 89 5.37 -31.67 -1.49
N LYS A 90 5.82 -31.27 -0.30
CA LYS A 90 7.14 -30.64 -0.16
C LYS A 90 8.20 -31.70 -0.48
N GLU A 91 8.88 -31.56 -1.62
CA GLU A 91 10.04 -32.39 -1.93
C GLU A 91 11.11 -32.11 -0.86
N ASP A 92 11.29 -33.07 0.04
CA ASP A 92 12.38 -33.06 1.01
C ASP A 92 13.57 -33.81 0.38
N PRO A 93 14.61 -33.12 -0.12
CA PRO A 93 15.77 -33.79 -0.70
C PRO A 93 16.50 -34.69 0.30
N MET A 94 16.27 -34.52 1.61
CA MET A 94 16.78 -35.40 2.66
C MET A 94 15.83 -36.54 3.05
N GLY A 95 14.53 -36.40 2.78
CA GLY A 95 13.52 -37.42 3.11
C GLY A 95 13.63 -38.67 2.26
N ALA A 96 14.11 -38.54 1.01
CA ALA A 96 14.36 -39.66 0.11
C ALA A 96 15.46 -40.63 0.60
N LEU A 97 16.39 -40.14 1.43
CA LEU A 97 17.52 -40.93 1.94
C LEU A 97 17.22 -41.70 3.24
N GLN A 98 16.13 -41.39 3.96
CA GLN A 98 15.92 -41.89 5.33
C GLN A 98 14.90 -43.03 5.48
N GLY A 99 14.22 -43.50 4.44
CA GLY A 99 13.39 -44.72 4.52
C GLY A 99 12.25 -44.72 5.55
N PHE A 100 11.92 -43.56 6.13
CA PHE A 100 10.93 -43.46 7.20
C PHE A 100 9.52 -43.11 6.68
N ARG A 101 8.56 -43.92 7.14
CA ARG A 101 7.08 -43.87 7.04
C ARG A 101 6.41 -42.59 7.59
N ARG A 102 7.02 -41.41 7.47
CA ARG A 102 6.34 -40.15 7.81
C ARG A 102 5.65 -39.61 6.55
N PRO A 103 4.36 -39.25 6.59
CA PRO A 103 3.75 -38.53 5.48
C PRO A 103 4.57 -37.27 5.25
N ALA A 104 5.06 -37.08 4.02
CA ALA A 104 5.81 -35.90 3.64
C ALA A 104 4.96 -34.65 3.99
N PRO A 105 5.57 -33.61 4.58
CA PRO A 105 4.82 -32.42 4.96
C PRO A 105 4.14 -31.82 3.71
N SER A 106 2.81 -31.84 3.69
CA SER A 106 2.02 -31.24 2.62
C SER A 106 1.96 -29.74 2.80
N GLU A 107 2.30 -28.99 1.76
CA GLU A 107 2.17 -27.55 1.71
C GLU A 107 0.98 -27.18 0.81
N ARG A 108 0.09 -26.32 1.30
CA ARG A 108 -1.04 -25.83 0.51
C ARG A 108 -0.53 -24.83 -0.51
N LEU A 109 -0.70 -25.13 -1.79
CA LEU A 109 -0.23 -24.32 -2.91
C LEU A 109 -1.42 -23.85 -3.75
N PHE A 110 -1.32 -22.66 -4.33
CA PHE A 110 -2.29 -22.25 -5.35
C PHE A 110 -2.16 -23.14 -6.58
N ALA A 111 -3.28 -23.71 -7.05
CA ALA A 111 -3.30 -24.61 -8.20
C ALA A 111 -2.84 -23.91 -9.50
N ASP A 112 -3.23 -22.65 -9.66
CA ASP A 112 -2.79 -21.73 -10.72
C ASP A 112 -2.23 -20.46 -10.07
N ALA A 113 -0.90 -20.40 -9.97
CA ALA A 113 -0.18 -19.27 -9.38
C ALA A 113 -0.41 -17.95 -10.17
N ASP A 114 -0.57 -18.03 -11.49
CA ASP A 114 -0.78 -16.85 -12.31
C ASP A 114 -2.21 -16.31 -12.17
N ALA A 115 -3.21 -17.18 -12.08
CA ALA A 115 -4.58 -16.77 -11.75
C ALA A 115 -4.68 -16.18 -10.34
N ALA A 116 -4.04 -16.80 -9.35
CA ALA A 116 -3.97 -16.27 -7.99
C ALA A 116 -3.31 -14.88 -7.94
N ARG A 117 -2.20 -14.68 -8.68
CA ARG A 117 -1.51 -13.39 -8.76
C ARG A 117 -2.36 -12.30 -9.41
N ARG A 118 -3.07 -12.62 -10.50
CA ARG A 118 -4.03 -11.68 -11.12
C ARG A 118 -5.16 -11.32 -10.16
N ALA A 119 -5.71 -12.30 -9.45
CA ALA A 119 -6.77 -12.09 -8.48
C ALA A 119 -6.32 -11.21 -7.30
N ALA A 120 -5.10 -11.44 -6.78
CA ALA A 120 -4.50 -10.64 -5.72
C ALA A 120 -4.34 -9.17 -6.13
N LEU A 121 -3.79 -8.91 -7.34
CA LEU A 121 -3.59 -7.56 -7.86
C LEU A 121 -4.92 -6.79 -7.99
N LEU A 122 -5.93 -7.41 -8.60
CA LEU A 122 -7.24 -6.78 -8.80
C LEU A 122 -7.91 -6.43 -7.46
N ARG A 123 -7.87 -7.36 -6.51
CA ARG A 123 -8.46 -7.16 -5.17
C ARG A 123 -7.70 -6.16 -4.32
N ASN A 124 -6.41 -5.93 -4.59
CA ASN A 124 -5.62 -4.92 -3.91
C ASN A 124 -5.93 -3.49 -4.38
N GLN A 125 -6.53 -3.29 -5.56
CA GLN A 125 -6.73 -1.94 -6.13
C GLN A 125 -7.59 -1.03 -5.24
N SER A 126 -8.80 -1.45 -4.87
CA SER A 126 -9.70 -0.61 -4.08
C SER A 126 -9.16 -0.31 -2.68
N PRO A 127 -8.67 -1.29 -1.90
CA PRO A 127 -8.03 -1.01 -0.61
C PRO A 127 -6.83 -0.07 -0.72
N PHE A 128 -6.00 -0.24 -1.77
CA PHE A 128 -4.87 0.63 -2.03
C PHE A 128 -5.30 2.09 -2.27
N ILE A 129 -6.29 2.33 -3.13
CA ILE A 129 -6.82 3.67 -3.41
C ILE A 129 -7.38 4.30 -2.13
N VAL A 130 -8.17 3.56 -1.34
CA VAL A 130 -8.72 4.04 -0.07
C VAL A 130 -7.60 4.43 0.90
N GLY A 131 -6.55 3.60 1.01
CA GLY A 131 -5.40 3.90 1.85
C GLY A 131 -4.64 5.16 1.44
N MET A 132 -4.45 5.37 0.13
CA MET A 132 -3.80 6.55 -0.42
C MET A 132 -4.63 7.82 -0.23
N ALA A 133 -5.94 7.75 -0.47
CA ALA A 133 -6.85 8.88 -0.28
C ALA A 133 -6.93 9.31 1.19
N LEU A 134 -6.98 8.36 2.12
CA LEU A 134 -6.95 8.67 3.56
C LEU A 134 -5.62 9.33 3.96
N ALA A 135 -4.49 8.83 3.46
CA ALA A 135 -3.19 9.46 3.72
C ALA A 135 -3.11 10.88 3.13
N GLU A 136 -3.62 11.11 1.91
CA GLU A 136 -3.68 12.43 1.29
C GLU A 136 -4.60 13.39 2.05
N SER A 137 -5.72 12.91 2.60
CA SER A 137 -6.63 13.76 3.37
C SER A 137 -5.96 14.38 4.61
N VAL A 138 -4.95 13.72 5.20
CA VAL A 138 -4.13 14.31 6.27
C VAL A 138 -3.38 15.55 5.76
N SER A 139 -2.77 15.47 4.57
CA SER A 139 -2.13 16.62 3.93
C SER A 139 -3.12 17.71 3.57
N LEU A 140 -4.34 17.37 3.13
CA LEU A 140 -5.38 18.35 2.85
C LEU A 140 -5.83 19.11 4.10
N LEU A 141 -5.84 18.49 5.29
CA LEU A 141 -6.06 19.20 6.55
C LEU A 141 -4.95 20.25 6.78
N GLY A 142 -3.70 19.88 6.51
CA GLY A 142 -2.57 20.82 6.50
C GLY A 142 -2.76 21.94 5.47
N PHE A 143 -3.20 21.59 4.26
CA PHE A 143 -3.47 22.56 3.21
C PHE A 143 -4.48 23.61 3.67
N VAL A 144 -5.60 23.17 4.26
CA VAL A 144 -6.64 24.07 4.79
C VAL A 144 -6.08 24.97 5.89
N LEU A 145 -5.32 24.44 6.85
CA LEU A 145 -4.66 25.26 7.89
C LEU A 145 -3.71 26.30 7.29
N GLY A 146 -2.86 25.90 6.35
CA GLY A 146 -1.93 26.79 5.67
C GLY A 146 -2.64 27.88 4.86
N PHE A 147 -3.76 27.54 4.22
CA PHE A 147 -4.61 28.45 3.44
C PHE A 147 -5.28 29.50 4.32
N LEU A 148 -5.80 29.08 5.48
CA LEU A 148 -6.37 29.95 6.52
C LEU A 148 -5.33 30.84 7.22
N GLY A 149 -4.03 30.55 7.02
CA GLY A 149 -2.93 31.39 7.50
C GLY A 149 -2.17 30.87 8.70
N ALA A 150 -2.34 29.59 9.06
CA ALA A 150 -1.53 28.95 10.10
C ALA A 150 -0.03 29.05 9.79
N GLY A 151 0.84 29.24 10.78
CA GLY A 151 2.30 29.24 10.57
C GLY A 151 2.81 27.94 9.92
N GLU A 152 3.96 28.01 9.26
CA GLU A 152 4.59 26.85 8.58
C GLU A 152 4.84 25.68 9.53
N ALA A 153 5.27 26.00 10.76
CA ALA A 153 5.44 25.02 11.83
C ALA A 153 4.15 24.26 12.21
N ILE A 154 2.97 24.82 11.91
CA ILE A 154 1.67 24.21 12.22
C ILE A 154 1.21 23.29 11.10
N PHE A 155 1.25 23.74 9.84
CA PHE A 155 0.68 22.97 8.74
C PHE A 155 1.66 21.99 8.08
N LEU A 156 2.96 22.25 8.07
CA LEU A 156 3.95 21.36 7.44
C LEU A 156 4.00 19.95 8.06
N PRO A 157 3.83 19.76 9.38
CA PRO A 157 3.76 18.43 9.97
C PRO A 157 2.66 17.53 9.35
N PHE A 158 1.52 18.10 8.95
CA PHE A 158 0.44 17.35 8.31
C PHE A 158 0.87 16.78 6.95
N PHE A 159 1.56 17.59 6.13
CA PHE A 159 2.14 17.12 4.87
C PHE A 159 3.21 16.06 5.09
N ALA A 160 4.09 16.25 6.08
CA ALA A 160 5.12 15.27 6.41
C ALA A 160 4.50 13.92 6.79
N VAL A 161 3.45 13.91 7.62
CA VAL A 161 2.72 12.70 8.00
C VAL A 161 2.01 12.08 6.79
N GLY A 162 1.29 12.86 5.99
CA GLY A 162 0.60 12.36 4.79
C GLY A 162 1.56 11.73 3.77
N ILE A 163 2.68 12.39 3.48
CA ILE A 163 3.75 11.89 2.60
C ILE A 163 4.37 10.62 3.18
N ALA A 164 4.71 10.59 4.47
CA ALA A 164 5.27 9.41 5.11
C ALA A 164 4.30 8.21 5.02
N LEU A 165 3.01 8.44 5.28
CA LEU A 165 1.98 7.42 5.12
C LEU A 165 1.92 6.91 3.68
N GLN A 166 1.86 7.79 2.67
CA GLN A 166 1.85 7.35 1.27
C GLN A 166 3.13 6.60 0.90
N ALA A 167 4.30 7.04 1.35
CA ALA A 167 5.59 6.41 1.05
C ALA A 167 5.66 4.96 1.54
N THR A 168 5.13 4.67 2.73
CA THR A 168 5.07 3.28 3.26
C THR A 168 4.18 2.32 2.46
N ARG A 169 3.40 2.84 1.49
CA ARG A 169 2.42 2.07 0.70
C ARG A 169 2.86 1.82 -0.73
N PHE A 170 4.15 1.94 -1.03
CA PHE A 170 4.66 1.65 -2.36
C PHE A 170 4.21 0.26 -2.84
N PRO A 171 3.48 0.15 -3.97
CA PRO A 171 2.90 -1.12 -4.40
C PRO A 171 3.99 -2.05 -4.95
N THR A 172 4.27 -3.10 -4.17
CA THR A 172 5.20 -4.17 -4.54
C THR A 172 4.46 -5.49 -4.67
N MET A 173 4.87 -6.29 -5.66
CA MET A 173 4.29 -7.61 -5.87
C MET A 173 4.44 -8.50 -4.63
N VAL A 174 5.63 -8.49 -4.02
CA VAL A 174 5.95 -9.30 -2.83
C VAL A 174 5.02 -9.00 -1.66
N ALA A 175 4.70 -7.73 -1.40
CA ALA A 175 3.79 -7.37 -0.31
C ALA A 175 2.35 -7.84 -0.58
N ILE A 176 1.88 -7.68 -1.82
CA ILE A 176 0.53 -8.08 -2.25
C ILE A 176 0.37 -9.60 -2.15
N GLU A 177 1.36 -10.35 -2.64
CA GLU A 177 1.38 -11.82 -2.59
C GLU A 177 1.40 -12.33 -1.16
N ARG A 178 2.32 -11.85 -0.32
CA ARG A 178 2.39 -12.27 1.09
C ARG A 178 1.08 -12.04 1.83
N ALA A 179 0.43 -10.90 1.58
CA ALA A 179 -0.86 -10.62 2.19
C ALA A 179 -1.98 -11.53 1.64
N PHE A 180 -1.90 -11.93 0.35
CA PHE A 180 -2.84 -12.87 -0.26
C PHE A 180 -2.65 -14.31 0.26
N GLU A 181 -1.40 -14.74 0.41
CA GLU A 181 -1.01 -16.02 1.02
C GLU A 181 -1.52 -16.11 2.46
N ALA A 182 -1.29 -15.05 3.25
CA ALA A 182 -1.77 -14.97 4.63
C ALA A 182 -3.31 -15.10 4.74
N ALA A 183 -4.05 -14.60 3.75
CA ALA A 183 -5.51 -14.70 3.74
C ALA A 183 -6.04 -16.11 3.39
N HIS A 184 -5.30 -16.90 2.62
CA HIS A 184 -5.73 -18.24 2.18
C HIS A 184 -5.05 -19.40 2.93
N GLY A 185 -3.95 -19.13 3.63
CA GLY A 185 -3.10 -20.16 4.22
C GLY A 185 -2.50 -21.09 3.16
N ALA A 186 -2.20 -20.55 1.97
CA ALA A 186 -1.58 -21.23 0.85
C ALA A 186 -0.46 -20.37 0.27
N LYS A 187 0.56 -20.98 -0.32
CA LYS A 187 1.72 -20.28 -0.89
C LYS A 187 1.68 -20.23 -2.41
N PHE A 188 2.25 -19.17 -2.97
CA PHE A 188 2.67 -19.20 -4.37
C PHE A 188 3.81 -20.22 -4.50
N PHE A 189 3.74 -21.09 -5.51
CA PHE A 189 4.76 -22.09 -5.73
C PHE A 189 6.14 -21.44 -5.88
N SER A 190 7.02 -21.68 -4.91
CA SER A 190 8.42 -21.26 -4.92
C SER A 190 9.28 -22.27 -5.67
N GLY A 191 8.79 -22.73 -6.82
CA GLY A 191 9.61 -23.49 -7.76
C GLY A 191 10.84 -22.66 -8.09
N HIS A 192 12.01 -23.20 -7.76
CA HIS A 192 13.29 -22.59 -8.03
C HIS A 192 13.31 -21.97 -9.43
N THR A 193 13.71 -20.71 -9.51
CA THR A 193 14.48 -20.21 -10.66
C THR A 193 15.81 -20.98 -10.72
N SER A 194 15.77 -22.23 -11.19
CA SER A 194 16.93 -23.04 -11.56
C SER A 194 16.43 -24.19 -12.45
N GLY A 195 16.53 -24.02 -13.77
CA GLY A 195 16.27 -25.08 -14.75
C GLY A 195 14.84 -25.12 -15.29
N ALA A 196 14.58 -24.44 -16.40
CA ALA A 196 13.57 -24.91 -17.35
C ALA A 196 14.16 -26.12 -18.10
N PRO A 197 13.38 -27.19 -18.38
CA PRO A 197 13.81 -28.24 -19.30
C PRO A 197 13.81 -27.72 -20.73
N ASP A 198 14.80 -28.18 -21.50
CA ASP A 198 15.19 -27.77 -22.85
C ASP A 198 14.06 -27.74 -23.89
#